data_AF-A0A3M1WPJ3-F1
#
_entry.id   AF-A0A3M1WPJ3-F1
#
_cell.length_a   1.000
_cell.length_b   1.000
_cell.length_c   1.000
_cell.angle_alpha   90.00
_cell.angle_beta   90.00
_cell.angle_gamma   90.00
#
_symmetry.space_group_name_H-M   'P 1'
#
loop_
_entity.id
_entity.type
_entity.pdbx_description
1 polymer ?
#
loop_
_entity_poly.entity_id
_entity_poly.type
_entity_poly.pdbx_seq_one_letter_code
_entity_poly.pdbx_strand_id
1 'polypeptide(L)'
;MKRVICTYCNTHIYDYYGPEDKVSFKAMYFVPTRPAYIQPRRGDDVRCPECGIKHVAFSNQLDTIQLLSDWPYEGTGMSQWKK
;
A
#
# COMPACT_ATOMS: atom_id res chain seq x y z
N MET A 1 0.27 -3.15 -13.02
CA MET A 1 -0.54 -3.65 -11.88
C MET A 1 0.43 -4.13 -10.82
N LYS A 2 0.36 -3.60 -9.60
CA LYS A 2 1.29 -3.97 -8.52
C LYS A 2 0.53 -4.50 -7.31
N ARG A 3 1.08 -5.54 -6.67
CA ARG A 3 0.49 -6.12 -5.46
C ARG A 3 0.79 -5.24 -4.26
N VAL A 4 -0.21 -5.04 -3.40
CA VAL A 4 -0.09 -4.32 -2.14
C VAL A 4 -0.09 -5.33 -1.00
N ILE A 5 1.08 -5.54 -0.40
CA ILE A 5 1.29 -6.53 0.65
C ILE A 5 1.42 -5.79 1.98
N CYS A 6 0.63 -6.16 2.97
CA CYS A 6 0.90 -5.74 4.34
C CYS A 6 2.05 -6.58 4.90
N THR A 7 3.14 -5.92 5.27
CA THR A 7 4.34 -6.60 5.79
C THR A 7 4.14 -7.20 7.18
N TYR A 8 3.22 -6.64 7.97
CA TYR A 8 2.92 -7.14 9.31
C TYR A 8 2.16 -8.47 9.29
N CYS A 9 1.06 -8.56 8.54
CA CYS A 9 0.30 -9.81 8.39
C CYS A 9 0.73 -10.65 7.18
N ASN A 10 1.78 -10.24 6.46
CA ASN A 10 2.28 -10.85 5.23
C ASN A 10 1.17 -11.21 4.22
N THR A 11 0.16 -10.34 4.10
CA THR A 11 -1.07 -10.63 3.33
C THR A 11 -1.21 -9.67 2.15
N HIS A 12 -1.58 -10.23 1.00
CA HIS A 12 -1.95 -9.47 -0.19
C HIS A 12 -3.36 -8.89 -0.04
N ILE A 13 -3.47 -7.58 0.13
CA ILE A 13 -4.71 -6.90 0.55
C ILE A 13 -5.34 -6.05 -0.56
N TYR A 14 -4.53 -5.45 -1.43
CA TYR A 14 -5.01 -4.65 -2.56
C TYR A 14 -4.15 -4.89 -3.80
N ASP A 15 -4.76 -4.73 -4.97
CA ASP A 15 -4.06 -4.54 -6.23
C ASP A 15 -4.08 -3.04 -6.59
N TYR A 16 -2.93 -2.52 -7.02
CA TYR A 16 -2.77 -1.14 -7.44
C TYR A 16 -2.68 -1.02 -8.97
N TYR A 17 -3.56 -0.19 -9.53
CA TYR A 17 -3.69 0.05 -10.98
C TYR A 17 -3.38 1.50 -11.40
N GLY A 18 -2.87 2.32 -10.47
CA GLY A 18 -2.59 3.72 -10.74
C GLY A 18 -1.23 3.97 -11.42
N PRO A 19 -0.94 5.23 -11.75
CA PRO A 19 0.36 5.63 -12.28
C PRO A 19 1.49 5.37 -11.28
N GLU A 20 2.66 4.97 -11.74
CA GLU A 20 3.83 4.65 -10.89
C GLU A 20 4.55 5.90 -10.36
N ASP A 21 3.87 7.03 -10.31
CA ASP A 21 4.45 8.30 -9.92
C ASP A 21 4.73 8.27 -8.42
N LYS A 22 6.03 8.26 -8.06
CA LYS A 22 6.55 7.95 -6.72
C LYS A 22 6.12 8.93 -5.63
N VAL A 23 5.45 10.01 -6.01
CA VAL A 23 5.13 11.14 -5.13
C VAL A 23 3.73 11.03 -4.54
N SER A 24 2.77 10.38 -5.20
CA SER A 24 1.38 10.42 -4.75
C SER A 24 0.53 9.23 -5.21
N PHE A 25 0.58 8.12 -4.48
CA PHE A 25 -0.40 7.05 -4.60
C PHE A 25 -1.79 7.58 -4.17
N LYS A 26 -2.81 7.39 -5.00
CA LYS A 26 -4.20 7.79 -4.68
C LYS A 26 -5.01 6.57 -4.30
N ALA A 27 -5.76 6.65 -3.20
CA ALA A 27 -6.60 5.58 -2.66
C ALA A 27 -7.57 4.96 -3.68
N MET A 28 -8.09 5.75 -4.62
CA MET A 28 -9.01 5.28 -5.68
C MET A 28 -8.41 4.24 -6.64
N TYR A 29 -7.08 4.08 -6.67
CA TYR A 29 -6.41 3.09 -7.52
C TYR A 29 -6.16 1.75 -6.83
N PHE A 30 -6.54 1.63 -5.56
CA PHE A 30 -6.42 0.40 -4.78
C PHE A 30 -7.72 -0.40 -4.89
N VAL A 31 -7.59 -1.64 -5.34
CA VAL A 31 -8.72 -2.57 -5.49
C VAL A 31 -8.53 -3.71 -4.49
N PRO A 32 -9.51 -3.98 -3.61
CA PRO A 32 -9.40 -5.05 -2.62
C PRO A 32 -9.27 -6.43 -3.28
N THR A 33 -8.41 -7.28 -2.73
CA THR A 33 -8.19 -8.65 -3.23
C THR A 33 -9.23 -9.65 -2.74
N ARG A 34 -10.02 -9.27 -1.72
CA ARG A 34 -11.07 -10.11 -1.13
C ARG A 34 -12.40 -9.33 -1.05
N PRO A 35 -13.55 -9.99 -1.24
CA PRO A 35 -14.86 -9.34 -1.14
C PRO A 35 -15.17 -8.71 0.23
N ALA A 36 -14.57 -9.25 1.30
CA ALA A 36 -14.74 -8.74 2.66
C ALA A 36 -13.96 -7.42 2.91
N TYR A 37 -13.02 -7.05 2.05
CA TYR A 37 -12.21 -5.86 2.23
C TYR A 37 -12.89 -4.65 1.57
N ILE A 38 -12.94 -3.55 2.31
CA ILE A 38 -13.54 -2.31 1.84
C ILE A 38 -12.60 -1.66 0.83
N GLN A 39 -13.14 -1.29 -0.33
CA GLN A 39 -12.41 -0.50 -1.32
C GLN A 39 -12.19 0.93 -0.79
N PRO A 40 -10.93 1.42 -0.75
CA PRO A 40 -10.64 2.78 -0.35
C PRO A 40 -11.27 3.79 -1.30
N ARG A 41 -11.91 4.83 -0.75
CA ARG A 41 -12.50 5.92 -1.53
C ARG A 41 -11.50 7.06 -1.71
N ARG A 42 -11.82 7.99 -2.61
CA ARG A 42 -10.99 9.17 -2.86
C ARG A 42 -10.85 9.98 -1.57
N GLY A 43 -9.62 10.14 -1.10
CA GLY A 43 -9.30 10.88 0.13
C GLY A 43 -9.14 9.99 1.37
N ASP A 44 -9.47 8.70 1.28
CA ASP A 44 -9.27 7.76 2.38
C ASP A 44 -7.78 7.46 2.57
N ASP A 45 -7.39 7.23 3.83
CA ASP A 45 -6.12 6.60 4.13
C ASP A 45 -6.18 5.12 3.69
N VAL A 46 -5.18 4.66 2.93
CA VAL A 46 -5.06 3.23 2.61
C VAL A 46 -4.57 2.49 3.86
N ARG A 47 -5.35 1.52 4.34
CA ARG A 47 -5.04 0.74 5.55
C ARG A 47 -5.17 -0.75 5.31
N CYS A 48 -4.39 -1.55 6.01
CA CYS A 48 -4.60 -2.99 6.03
C CYS A 48 -5.92 -3.32 6.75
N PRO A 49 -6.87 -4.01 6.11
CA PRO A 49 -8.15 -4.37 6.74
C PRO A 49 -8.00 -5.43 7.85
N GLU A 50 -6.90 -6.18 7.87
CA GLU A 50 -6.65 -7.23 8.89
C GLU A 50 -6.07 -6.65 10.19
N CYS A 51 -5.13 -5.71 10.09
CA CYS A 51 -4.38 -5.22 11.26
C CYS A 51 -4.40 -3.69 11.45
N GLY A 52 -5.02 -2.93 10.54
CA GLY A 52 -5.20 -1.46 10.67
C GLY A 52 -4.00 -0.59 10.29
N ILE A 53 -2.87 -1.17 9.90
CA ILE A 53 -1.65 -0.44 9.51
C ILE A 53 -1.88 0.46 8.29
N LYS A 54 -1.29 1.67 8.29
CA LYS A 54 -1.56 2.74 7.30
C LYS A 54 -0.38 3.18 6.42
N HIS A 55 0.88 2.87 6.77
CA HIS A 55 2.01 3.44 6.03
C HIS A 55 2.23 2.69 4.74
N VAL A 56 1.97 3.31 3.60
CA VAL A 56 2.25 2.74 2.27
C VAL A 56 3.64 3.18 1.82
N ALA A 57 4.51 2.23 1.53
CA ALA A 57 5.83 2.45 0.94
C ALA A 57 6.01 1.58 -0.31
N PHE A 58 6.63 2.13 -1.35
CA PHE A 58 6.88 1.38 -2.58
C PHE A 58 8.24 0.69 -2.54
N SER A 59 8.30 -0.62 -2.77
CA SER A 59 9.57 -1.32 -3.00
C SER A 59 9.87 -1.38 -4.49
N ASN A 60 10.82 -0.56 -4.95
CA ASN A 60 11.29 -0.60 -6.34
C ASN A 60 12.00 -1.92 -6.68
N GLN A 61 12.46 -2.68 -5.69
CA GLN A 61 13.20 -3.94 -5.89
C GLN A 61 12.28 -5.14 -6.09
N LEU A 62 11.10 -5.14 -5.47
CA LEU A 62 10.17 -6.28 -5.46
C LEU A 62 9.00 -6.11 -6.44
N ASP A 63 8.92 -4.98 -7.13
CA ASP A 63 7.76 -4.57 -7.94
C ASP A 63 6.41 -4.65 -7.18
N THR A 64 6.48 -4.47 -5.86
CA THR A 64 5.32 -4.51 -4.95
C THR A 64 5.22 -3.23 -4.14
N ILE A 65 3.99 -2.86 -3.80
CA ILE A 65 3.69 -1.86 -2.78
C ILE A 65 3.63 -2.57 -1.43
N GLN A 66 4.26 -2.01 -0.41
CA GLN A 66 4.29 -2.57 0.94
C GLN A 66 3.60 -1.63 1.92
N LEU A 67 2.71 -2.18 2.74
CA LEU A 67 2.19 -1.49 3.92
C LEU A 67 3.08 -1.83 5.12
N LEU A 68 3.76 -0.83 5.67
CA LEU A 68 4.73 -0.92 6.76
C LEU A 68 4.10 -0.53 8.09
N SER A 69 4.47 -1.22 9.17
CA SER A 69 4.03 -0.88 10.53
C SER A 69 4.72 0.36 11.11
N ASP A 70 5.99 0.59 10.73
CA ASP A 70 6.86 1.54 11.42
C ASP A 70 7.83 2.26 10.48
N TRP A 71 7.94 3.59 10.69
CA TRP A 71 8.82 4.51 9.97
C TRP A 71 10.33 4.18 10.02
N PRO A 72 10.93 3.63 11.11
CA PRO A 72 12.37 3.34 11.13
C PRO A 72 12.81 2.12 10.29
N TYR A 73 11.89 1.36 9.70
CA TYR A 73 12.21 0.20 8.84
C TYR A 73 12.16 0.53 7.35
N GLU A 74 12.32 1.81 6.98
CA GLU A 74 12.63 2.24 5.61
C GLU A 74 13.99 1.67 5.17
N GLY A 75 14.00 0.39 4.82
CA GLY A 75 15.09 -0.21 4.07
C GLY A 75 15.42 0.64 2.84
N THR A 76 16.71 0.78 2.55
CA THR A 76 17.24 1.56 1.43
C THR A 76 16.64 1.07 0.11
N GLY A 77 15.57 1.72 -0.36
CA GLY A 77 14.80 1.29 -1.53
C GLY A 77 13.31 1.61 -1.46
N MET A 78 12.81 2.00 -0.29
CA MET A 78 11.40 2.34 -0.06
C MET A 78 11.14 3.85 -0.20
N SER A 79 10.18 4.23 -1.06
CA SER A 79 9.76 5.62 -1.25
C SER A 79 8.45 5.92 -0.51
N GLN A 80 8.44 6.98 0.29
CA GLN A 80 7.27 7.41 1.07
C GLN A 80 6.16 8.01 0.21
N TRP A 81 4.92 7.82 0.67
CA TRP A 81 3.80 8.70 0.32
C TRP A 81 3.97 10.05 1.03
N LYS A 82 4.26 11.12 0.28
CA LYS A 82 4.13 12.50 0.79
C LYS A 82 2.69 12.97 0.53
N LYS A 83 2.04 13.41 1.61
CA LYS A 83 0.66 13.90 1.63
C LYS A 83 0.46 15.10 0.71
#